data_AF-A0A8T4YMY9-F1
#
_entry.id   AF-A0A8T4YMY9-F1
#
_cell.length_a   1.000
_cell.length_b   1.000
_cell.length_c   1.000
_cell.angle_alpha   90.00
_cell.angle_beta   90.00
_cell.angle_gamma   90.00
#
_symmetry.space_group_name_H-M   'P 1'
#
loop_
_entity.id
_entity.type
_entity.pdbx_description
1 polymer ?
#
loop_
_entity_poly.entity_id
_entity_poly.type
_entity_poly.pdbx_seq_one_letter_code
_entity_poly.pdbx_strand_id
1 'polypeptide(L)'
;MAMEVKPDKEAILIDKLARKIVESGMEGPAITILQIIKPVSVIGGELAYFYLAPFLPLLDDYGYDFLDIFEKRENIEKLIKKVEKLYNEQAKNKKEKDSIINRLKKLFWHN
;
A
#
# COMPACT_ATOMS: atom_id res chain seq x y z
N MET A 1 4.88 25.63 -3.20
CA MET A 1 4.28 26.05 -1.92
C MET A 1 3.44 24.87 -1.47
N ALA A 2 3.93 24.08 -0.51
CA ALA A 2 3.24 22.86 -0.08
C ALA A 2 1.88 23.26 0.49
N MET A 3 0.80 22.83 -0.17
CA MET A 3 -0.56 23.03 0.34
C MET A 3 -0.70 22.20 1.61
N GLU A 4 -1.29 22.76 2.66
CA GLU A 4 -1.50 22.04 3.92
C GLU A 4 -2.57 20.95 3.69
N VAL A 5 -2.13 19.75 3.31
CA VAL A 5 -3.04 18.61 3.11
C VAL A 5 -3.59 18.18 4.46
N LYS A 6 -4.93 18.15 4.58
CA LYS A 6 -5.62 17.74 5.80
C LYS A 6 -5.22 16.29 6.20
N PRO A 7 -4.94 16.01 7.48
CA PRO A 7 -4.54 14.68 7.97
C PRO A 7 -5.47 13.54 7.53
N ASP A 8 -6.77 13.83 7.41
CA ASP A 8 -7.78 12.84 6.99
C ASP A 8 -7.57 12.38 5.55
N LYS A 9 -7.15 13.28 4.64
CA LYS A 9 -6.88 12.95 3.24
C LYS A 9 -5.66 12.04 3.10
N GLU A 10 -4.59 12.32 3.85
CA GLU A 10 -3.38 11.49 3.86
C GLU A 10 -3.72 10.04 4.23
N ALA A 11 -4.45 9.87 5.35
CA ALA A 11 -4.82 8.55 5.85
C ALA A 11 -5.71 7.78 4.88
N ILE A 12 -6.70 8.45 4.27
CA ILE A 12 -7.59 7.84 3.28
C ILE A 12 -6.81 7.34 2.06
N LEU A 13 -5.91 8.17 1.52
CA LEU A 13 -5.17 7.81 0.31
C LEU A 13 -4.17 6.67 0.58
N ILE A 14 -3.49 6.70 1.74
CA ILE A 14 -2.60 5.63 2.18
C ILE A 14 -3.36 4.31 2.32
N ASP A 15 -4.55 4.32 2.94
CA ASP A 15 -5.36 3.10 3.10
C ASP A 15 -5.82 2.55 1.74
N LYS A 16 -6.33 3.43 0.86
CA LYS A 16 -6.81 3.06 -0.48
C LYS A 16 -5.69 2.45 -1.32
N LEU A 17 -4.51 3.07 -1.35
CA LEU A 17 -3.39 2.60 -2.13
C LEU A 17 -2.82 1.28 -1.59
N ALA A 18 -2.71 1.17 -0.26
CA ALA A 18 -2.24 -0.06 0.37
C ALA A 18 -3.15 -1.26 0.05
N ARG A 19 -4.48 -1.06 0.07
CA ARG A 19 -5.44 -2.10 -0.34
C ARG A 19 -5.25 -2.49 -1.80
N LYS A 20 -5.19 -1.51 -2.70
CA LYS A 20 -5.00 -1.76 -4.14
C LYS A 20 -3.74 -2.56 -4.44
N ILE A 21 -2.63 -2.25 -3.75
CA ILE A 21 -1.37 -3.00 -3.85
C ILE A 21 -1.55 -4.46 -3.42
N VAL A 22 -2.11 -4.71 -2.24
CA VAL A 22 -2.27 -6.08 -1.70
C VAL A 22 -3.29 -6.88 -2.50
N GLU A 23 -4.39 -6.27 -2.92
CA GLU A 23 -5.42 -6.91 -3.77
C GLU A 23 -4.86 -7.30 -5.15
N SER A 24 -3.89 -6.53 -5.67
CA SER A 24 -3.20 -6.85 -6.92
C SER A 24 -2.07 -7.89 -6.78
N GLY A 25 -1.72 -8.31 -5.55
CA GLY A 25 -0.60 -9.23 -5.29
C GLY A 25 0.77 -8.64 -5.62
N MET A 26 0.89 -7.30 -5.54
CA MET A 26 2.10 -6.55 -5.93
C MET A 26 2.87 -6.02 -4.70
N GLU A 27 2.63 -6.54 -3.50
CA GLU A 27 3.23 -6.05 -2.26
C GLU A 27 4.77 -6.04 -2.29
N GLY A 28 5.38 -7.13 -2.77
CA GLY A 28 6.84 -7.26 -2.84
C GLY A 28 7.45 -6.19 -3.76
N PRO A 29 7.08 -6.15 -5.05
CA PRO A 29 7.54 -5.12 -5.97
C PRO A 29 7.24 -3.69 -5.49
N ALA A 30 6.05 -3.45 -4.95
CA ALA A 30 5.65 -2.12 -4.47
C ALA A 30 6.50 -1.66 -3.28
N ILE A 31 6.73 -2.53 -2.27
CA ILE A 31 7.57 -2.20 -1.11
C ILE A 31 9.01 -1.90 -1.58
N THR A 32 9.58 -2.72 -2.46
CA THR A 32 10.93 -2.49 -2.98
C THR A 32 11.05 -1.12 -3.67
N ILE A 33 10.10 -0.77 -4.54
CA ILE A 33 10.09 0.54 -5.20
C ILE A 33 9.93 1.67 -4.18
N LEU A 34 9.00 1.55 -3.23
CA LEU A 34 8.78 2.56 -2.20
C LEU A 34 10.00 2.76 -1.30
N GLN A 35 10.76 1.71 -1.00
CA GLN A 35 12.03 1.80 -0.27
C GLN A 35 13.11 2.58 -1.07
N ILE A 36 13.13 2.42 -2.39
CA ILE A 36 14.02 3.19 -3.29
C ILE A 36 13.60 4.67 -3.36
N ILE A 37 12.29 4.95 -3.37
CA ILE A 37 11.75 6.32 -3.44
C ILE A 37 11.85 7.04 -2.08
N LYS A 38 11.80 6.32 -0.97
CA LYS A 38 11.90 6.88 0.40
C LYS A 38 13.05 7.88 0.59
N PRO A 39 14.32 7.64 0.18
CA PRO A 39 15.38 8.64 0.26
C PRO A 39 15.21 9.81 -0.72
N VAL A 40 14.55 9.60 -1.86
CA VAL A 40 14.33 10.63 -2.91
C VAL A 40 13.37 11.71 -2.45
N SER A 41 12.42 11.39 -1.57
CA SER A 41 11.53 12.39 -0.95
C SER A 41 12.25 13.50 -0.17
N VAL A 42 13.51 13.30 0.21
CA VAL A 42 14.35 14.34 0.84
C VAL A 42 14.81 15.39 -0.19
N ILE A 43 14.85 15.05 -1.48
CA ILE A 43 15.30 15.92 -2.58
C ILE A 43 14.09 16.69 -3.17
N GLY A 44 13.13 17.10 -2.33
CA GLY A 44 11.86 17.72 -2.72
C GLY A 44 11.96 18.64 -3.94
N GLY A 45 11.30 18.27 -5.04
CA GLY A 45 11.42 18.92 -6.35
C GLY A 45 10.87 18.07 -7.51
N GLU A 46 11.10 18.51 -8.76
CA GLU A 46 10.62 17.90 -10.03
C GLU A 46 10.92 16.39 -10.17
N LEU A 47 11.91 15.87 -9.45
CA LEU A 47 12.21 14.43 -9.43
C LEU A 47 11.10 13.61 -8.78
N ALA A 48 10.41 14.13 -7.76
CA ALA A 48 9.26 13.44 -7.17
C ALA A 48 8.16 13.22 -8.22
N TYR A 49 7.89 14.24 -9.04
CA TYR A 49 6.98 14.11 -10.18
C TYR A 49 7.43 13.03 -11.16
N PHE A 50 8.71 12.96 -11.49
CA PHE A 50 9.25 11.93 -12.40
C PHE A 50 9.07 10.50 -11.87
N TYR A 51 9.41 10.25 -10.60
CA TYR A 51 9.32 8.91 -10.00
C TYR A 51 7.88 8.49 -9.65
N LEU A 52 7.02 9.45 -9.36
CA LEU A 52 5.63 9.21 -8.97
C LEU A 52 4.66 9.20 -10.17
N ALA A 53 5.02 9.84 -11.29
CA ALA A 53 4.19 9.90 -12.50
C ALA A 53 3.68 8.54 -13.02
N PRO A 54 4.49 7.46 -13.07
CA PRO A 54 4.01 6.15 -13.51
C PRO A 54 2.87 5.58 -12.65
N PHE A 55 2.70 6.07 -11.42
CA PHE A 55 1.68 5.62 -10.48
C PHE A 55 0.39 6.45 -10.55
N LEU A 56 0.38 7.60 -11.25
CA LEU A 56 -0.81 8.46 -11.42
C LEU A 56 -2.07 7.69 -11.88
N PRO A 57 -2.00 6.75 -12.85
CA PRO A 57 -3.19 5.98 -13.26
C PRO A 57 -3.78 5.09 -12.17
N LEU A 58 -3.02 4.79 -11.10
CA LEU A 58 -3.49 3.97 -9.99
C LEU A 58 -4.30 4.77 -8.96
N LEU A 59 -4.35 6.09 -9.10
CA LEU A 59 -4.76 7.00 -8.02
C LEU A 59 -6.15 7.61 -8.20
N ASP A 60 -6.87 7.21 -9.25
CA ASP A 60 -8.21 7.72 -9.59
C ASP A 60 -8.24 9.26 -9.52
N ASP A 61 -9.20 9.87 -8.80
CA ASP A 61 -9.37 11.33 -8.68
C ASP A 61 -8.32 12.02 -7.78
N TYR A 62 -7.40 11.29 -7.14
CA TYR A 62 -6.46 11.84 -6.16
C TYR A 62 -5.11 12.25 -6.76
N GLY A 63 -4.99 12.37 -8.08
CA GLY A 63 -3.71 12.54 -8.78
C GLY A 63 -2.81 13.68 -8.25
N TYR A 64 -3.37 14.86 -8.00
CA TYR A 64 -2.61 15.99 -7.43
C TYR A 64 -2.36 15.83 -5.92
N ASP A 65 -3.38 15.38 -5.18
CA ASP A 65 -3.26 15.09 -3.74
C ASP A 65 -2.17 14.03 -3.49
N PHE A 66 -1.96 13.08 -4.40
CA PHE A 66 -0.92 12.05 -4.27
C PHE A 66 0.49 12.63 -4.21
N LEU A 67 0.81 13.56 -5.12
CA LEU A 67 2.15 14.13 -5.18
C LEU A 67 2.45 14.91 -3.90
N ASP A 68 1.51 15.73 -3.45
CA ASP A 68 1.63 16.52 -2.23
C ASP A 68 1.72 15.62 -0.97
N ILE A 69 0.95 14.53 -0.93
CA ILE A 69 0.94 13.59 0.20
C ILE A 69 2.25 12.81 0.26
N PHE A 70 2.73 12.29 -0.87
CA PHE A 70 3.90 11.40 -0.92
C PHE A 70 5.24 12.11 -1.13
N GLU A 71 5.24 13.44 -1.26
CA GLU A 71 6.43 14.26 -1.06
C GLU A 71 6.98 14.11 0.37
N LYS A 72 6.10 13.90 1.36
CA LYS A 72 6.52 13.65 2.75
C LYS A 72 7.03 12.22 2.91
N ARG A 73 8.30 12.08 3.28
CA ARG A 73 8.95 10.80 3.58
C ARG A 73 8.15 9.94 4.56
N GLU A 74 7.53 10.57 5.55
CA GLU A 74 6.74 9.93 6.58
C GLU A 74 5.53 9.22 5.99
N ASN A 75 4.94 9.76 4.92
CA ASN A 75 3.77 9.17 4.28
C ASN A 75 4.14 7.96 3.41
N ILE A 76 5.33 7.96 2.79
CA ILE A 76 5.90 6.76 2.15
C ILE A 76 6.11 5.66 3.20
N GLU A 77 6.66 5.99 4.37
CA GLU A 77 6.85 5.03 5.46
C GLU A 77 5.52 4.47 6.00
N LYS A 78 4.52 5.34 6.18
CA LYS A 78 3.17 4.93 6.59
C LYS A 78 2.56 3.96 5.56
N LEU A 79 2.76 4.22 4.26
CA LEU A 79 2.27 3.34 3.19
C LEU A 79 2.96 1.97 3.22
N ILE A 80 4.29 1.92 3.32
CA ILE A 80 5.05 0.65 3.42
C ILE A 80 4.50 -0.20 4.57
N LYS A 81 4.44 0.37 5.78
CA LYS A 81 3.93 -0.33 6.98
C LYS A 81 2.49 -0.81 6.81
N LYS A 82 1.65 -0.02 6.14
CA LYS A 82 0.26 -0.37 5.89
C LYS A 82 0.14 -1.55 4.91
N VAL A 83 0.93 -1.56 3.85
CA VAL A 83 1.00 -2.68 2.89
C VAL A 83 1.44 -3.96 3.60
N GLU A 84 2.53 -3.90 4.38
CA GLU A 84 3.03 -5.05 5.15
C GLU A 84 1.98 -5.60 6.13
N LYS A 85 1.28 -4.70 6.83
CA LYS A 85 0.20 -5.09 7.76
C LYS A 85 -0.93 -5.82 7.03
N LEU A 86 -1.46 -5.23 5.96
CA LEU A 86 -2.58 -5.79 5.20
C LEU A 86 -2.22 -7.13 4.56
N TYR A 87 -1.01 -7.26 4.00
CA TYR A 87 -0.51 -8.51 3.45
C TYR A 87 -0.44 -9.61 4.52
N ASN A 88 0.13 -9.31 5.70
CA ASN A 88 0.21 -10.28 6.80
C ASN A 88 -1.18 -10.70 7.31
N GLU A 89 -2.13 -9.77 7.40
CA GLU A 89 -3.52 -10.05 7.75
C GLU A 89 -4.18 -10.98 6.72
N GLN A 90 -4.02 -10.69 5.42
CA GLN A 90 -4.56 -11.52 4.35
C GLN A 90 -3.95 -12.93 4.35
N ALA A 91 -2.64 -13.04 4.53
CA ALA A 91 -1.94 -14.32 4.62
C ALA A 91 -2.41 -15.15 5.83
N LYS A 92 -2.62 -14.51 6.99
CA LYS A 92 -3.14 -15.18 8.19
C LYS A 92 -4.57 -15.69 7.95
N ASN A 93 -5.45 -14.85 7.39
CA ASN A 93 -6.83 -15.19 7.10
C ASN A 93 -6.93 -16.36 6.11
N LYS A 94 -6.04 -16.40 5.11
CA LYS A 94 -5.96 -17.52 4.15
C LYS A 94 -5.57 -18.83 4.85
N LYS A 95 -4.50 -18.80 5.65
CA LYS A 95 -4.05 -19.97 6.43
C LYS A 95 -5.14 -20.49 7.38
N GLU A 96 -5.88 -19.60 8.04
CA GLU A 96 -6.98 -19.98 8.93
C GLU A 96 -8.11 -20.66 8.17
N LYS A 97 -8.56 -20.08 7.04
CA LYS A 97 -9.58 -20.69 6.17
C LYS A 97 -9.14 -22.07 5.66
N ASP A 98 -7.90 -22.19 5.19
CA ASP A 98 -7.36 -23.46 4.70
C ASP A 98 -7.33 -24.51 5.83
N SER A 99 -6.99 -24.11 7.06
CA SER A 99 -7.00 -24.99 8.23
C SER A 99 -8.41 -25.51 8.58
N ILE A 100 -9.43 -24.65 8.50
CA ILE A 100 -10.83 -25.01 8.75
C ILE A 100 -11.32 -25.97 7.68
N ILE A 101 -11.07 -25.66 6.41
CA ILE A 101 -11.44 -26.52 5.28
C ILE A 101 -10.79 -27.90 5.41
N ASN A 102 -9.51 -27.96 5.77
CA ASN A 102 -8.81 -29.24 5.96
C ASN A 102 -9.38 -30.06 7.13
N ARG A 103 -9.77 -29.41 8.23
CA ARG A 103 -10.45 -30.07 9.36
C ARG A 103 -11.82 -30.63 8.95
N LEU A 104 -12.63 -29.86 8.22
CA LEU A 104 -13.94 -30.28 7.73
C LEU A 104 -13.83 -31.45 6.74
N LYS A 105 -12.89 -31.37 5.79
CA LYS A 105 -12.60 -32.50 4.89
C LYS A 105 -12.22 -33.75 5.67
N LYS A 106 -11.34 -33.64 6.68
CA LYS A 106 -10.95 -34.79 7.49
C LYS A 106 -12.14 -35.43 8.22
N LEU A 107 -13.06 -34.63 8.76
CA LEU A 107 -14.28 -35.13 9.43
C LEU A 107 -15.22 -35.85 8.47
N PHE A 108 -15.40 -35.34 7.25
CA PHE A 108 -16.29 -35.94 6.25
C PHE A 108 -15.74 -37.23 5.63
N TRP A 109 -14.41 -37.38 5.53
CA TRP A 109 -13.77 -38.56 4.95
C TRP A 109 -13.57 -39.73 5.94
N HIS A 110 -13.90 -39.56 7.22
CA HIS A 110 -13.80 -40.60 8.26
C HIS A 110 -15.17 -41.03 8.82
N ASN A 111 -16.26 -40.71 8.11
CA ASN A 111 -17.64 -41.09 8.41
C ASN A 111 -18.27 -41.77 7.18
#